data_AF-A0A957DD46-F1
#
_entry.id   AF-A0A957DD46-F1
#
_cell.length_a   1.000
_cell.length_b   1.000
_cell.length_c   1.000
_cell.angle_alpha   90.00
_cell.angle_beta   90.00
_cell.angle_gamma   90.00
#
_symmetry.space_group_name_H-M   'P 1'
#
loop_
_entity.id
_entity.type
_entity.pdbx_description
1 polymer ?
#
loop_
_entity_poly.entity_id
_entity_poly.type
_entity_poly.pdbx_seq_one_letter_code
_entity_poly.pdbx_strand_id
1 'polypeptide(L)'
;SVVMSLWSVDQISSGILMQKFYEALSTTTKVEALRTAQLALKEMTAQEALNYCEQAVSMLTSSGETEAVHVLTEDTADLHFQAGNYAEAGRLYQELLAVLDADQNAALFQRVDAALTRCEMLAHRPKKPDYEKQVYSHPYHWAPFILVGDWQ
;
A
#
# COMPACT_ATOMS: atom_id res chain seq x y z
N SER A 1 -1.93 -1.41 -26.39
CA SER A 1 -2.83 -0.72 -25.42
C SER A 1 -2.02 -0.40 -24.19
N VAL A 2 -2.33 0.69 -23.52
CA VAL A 2 -1.61 1.16 -22.32
C VAL A 2 -2.60 1.20 -21.16
N VAL A 3 -2.17 0.74 -19.98
CA VAL A 3 -2.90 0.93 -18.73
C VAL A 3 -2.43 2.25 -18.11
N MET A 4 -3.37 3.13 -17.78
CA MET A 4 -3.09 4.42 -17.17
C MET A 4 -4.02 4.67 -16.01
N SER A 5 -3.56 5.39 -14.97
CA SER A 5 -4.42 5.90 -13.90
C SER A 5 -4.90 7.33 -14.22
N LEU A 6 -6.17 7.61 -13.95
CA LEU A 6 -6.77 8.94 -14.12
C LEU A 6 -6.37 9.96 -13.03
N TRP A 7 -5.94 9.48 -11.87
CA TRP A 7 -5.39 10.30 -10.79
C TRP A 7 -4.16 9.60 -10.17
N SER A 8 -3.42 10.34 -9.35
CA SER A 8 -2.35 9.77 -8.53
C SER A 8 -2.98 8.79 -7.54
N VAL A 9 -2.60 7.52 -7.62
CA VAL A 9 -3.07 6.47 -6.71
C VAL A 9 -1.94 6.16 -5.74
N ASP A 10 -2.30 5.62 -4.58
CA ASP A 10 -1.36 5.02 -3.65
C ASP A 10 -0.43 3.99 -4.36
N GLN A 11 0.84 3.95 -3.97
CA GLN A 11 1.87 3.17 -4.65
C GLN A 11 1.65 1.67 -4.51
N ILE A 12 1.24 1.20 -3.32
CA ILE A 12 0.95 -0.22 -3.09
C ILE A 12 -0.22 -0.67 -3.94
N SER A 13 -1.35 0.01 -3.85
CA SER A 13 -2.55 -0.39 -4.60
C SER A 13 -2.32 -0.41 -6.11
N SER A 14 -1.50 0.51 -6.63
CA SER A 14 -1.06 0.51 -8.03
C SER A 14 -0.19 -0.72 -8.36
N GLY A 15 0.82 -1.02 -7.54
CA GLY A 15 1.71 -2.17 -7.72
C GLY A 15 0.97 -3.50 -7.68
N ILE A 16 0.06 -3.67 -6.71
CA ILE A 16 -0.80 -4.84 -6.59
C ILE A 16 -1.69 -4.99 -7.82
N LEU A 17 -2.34 -3.91 -8.26
CA LEU A 17 -3.23 -3.96 -9.42
C LEU A 17 -2.45 -4.35 -10.68
N MET A 18 -1.25 -3.80 -10.88
CA MET A 18 -0.40 -4.20 -12.02
C MET A 18 0.01 -5.66 -11.94
N GLN A 19 0.44 -6.15 -10.77
CA GLN A 19 0.77 -7.57 -10.61
C GLN A 19 -0.43 -8.45 -10.97
N LYS A 20 -1.60 -8.18 -10.39
CA LYS A 20 -2.83 -8.95 -10.66
C LYS A 20 -3.27 -8.87 -12.12
N PHE A 21 -3.10 -7.70 -12.74
CA PHE A 21 -3.39 -7.51 -14.15
C PHE A 21 -2.51 -8.39 -15.03
N TYR A 22 -1.19 -8.39 -14.82
CA TYR A 22 -0.26 -9.19 -15.62
C TYR A 22 -0.41 -10.70 -15.36
N GLU A 23 -0.71 -11.10 -14.13
CA GLU A 23 -1.07 -12.49 -13.79
C GLU A 23 -2.30 -12.94 -14.61
N ALA A 24 -3.38 -12.16 -14.63
CA ALA A 24 -4.61 -12.50 -15.35
C ALA A 24 -4.46 -12.41 -16.88
N LEU A 25 -3.63 -11.47 -17.37
CA LEU A 25 -3.40 -11.26 -18.81
C LEU A 25 -2.77 -12.48 -19.50
N SER A 26 -2.10 -13.36 -18.74
CA SER A 26 -1.55 -14.61 -19.27
C SER A 26 -2.61 -15.58 -19.82
N THR A 27 -3.87 -15.43 -19.40
CA THR A 27 -4.96 -16.38 -19.71
C THR A 27 -6.23 -15.72 -20.24
N THR A 28 -6.36 -14.38 -20.16
CA THR A 28 -7.59 -13.64 -20.48
C THR A 28 -7.34 -12.44 -21.37
N THR A 29 -8.41 -11.81 -21.86
CA THR A 29 -8.31 -10.55 -22.61
C THR A 29 -7.87 -9.40 -21.69
N LYS A 30 -7.35 -8.30 -22.26
CA LYS A 30 -6.92 -7.14 -21.44
C LYS A 30 -8.05 -6.58 -20.58
N VAL A 31 -9.27 -6.54 -21.12
CA VAL A 31 -10.45 -6.01 -20.40
C VAL A 31 -10.80 -6.93 -19.22
N GLU A 32 -10.80 -8.24 -19.44
CA GLU A 32 -11.06 -9.21 -18.38
C GLU A 32 -9.95 -9.22 -17.32
N ALA A 33 -8.70 -9.10 -17.75
CA ALA A 33 -7.55 -8.99 -16.86
C ALA A 33 -7.64 -7.74 -15.98
N LEU A 34 -7.98 -6.58 -16.56
CA LEU A 34 -8.14 -5.33 -15.81
C LEU A 34 -9.31 -5.43 -14.82
N ARG A 35 -10.45 -5.96 -15.26
CA ARG A 35 -11.60 -6.18 -14.38
C ARG A 35 -11.25 -7.11 -13.22
N THR A 36 -10.53 -8.19 -13.50
CA THR A 36 -10.10 -9.16 -12.49
C THR A 36 -9.18 -8.50 -11.47
N ALA A 37 -8.21 -7.70 -11.91
CA ALA A 37 -7.31 -6.96 -11.03
C ALA A 37 -8.04 -5.91 -10.18
N GLN A 38 -8.99 -5.18 -10.74
CA GLN A 38 -9.79 -4.20 -10.00
C GLN A 38 -10.68 -4.86 -8.93
N LEU A 39 -11.30 -6.00 -9.23
CA LEU A 39 -12.11 -6.75 -8.26
C LEU A 39 -11.24 -7.33 -7.15
N ALA A 40 -10.10 -7.93 -7.51
CA ALA A 40 -9.14 -8.46 -6.55
C ALA A 40 -8.65 -7.37 -5.59
N LEU A 41 -8.31 -6.18 -6.10
CA LEU A 41 -7.89 -5.06 -5.27
C LEU A 41 -9.04 -4.56 -4.37
N LYS A 42 -10.26 -4.45 -4.90
CA LYS A 42 -11.43 -4.02 -4.12
C LYS A 42 -11.72 -4.94 -2.94
N GLU A 43 -11.56 -6.25 -3.13
CA GLU A 43 -11.82 -7.28 -2.11
C GLU A 43 -10.63 -7.53 -1.19
N MET A 44 -9.49 -6.88 -1.45
CA MET A 44 -8.24 -7.13 -0.75
C MET A 44 -8.29 -6.77 0.72
N THR A 45 -7.94 -7.74 1.54
CA THR A 45 -7.84 -7.62 3.00
C THR A 45 -6.55 -6.88 3.40
N ALA A 46 -6.53 -6.32 4.60
CA ALA A 46 -5.32 -5.73 5.16
C ALA A 46 -4.19 -6.78 5.25
N GLN A 47 -4.51 -8.03 5.60
CA GLN A 47 -3.51 -9.11 5.67
C GLN A 47 -2.85 -9.38 4.33
N GLU A 48 -3.62 -9.46 3.25
CA GLU A 48 -3.07 -9.70 1.92
C GLU A 48 -2.21 -8.52 1.45
N ALA A 49 -2.63 -7.29 1.75
CA ALA A 49 -1.85 -6.10 1.44
C ALA A 49 -0.51 -6.09 2.21
N LEU A 50 -0.52 -6.42 3.51
CA LEU A 50 0.69 -6.55 4.32
C LEU A 50 1.64 -7.62 3.77
N ASN A 51 1.12 -8.78 3.38
CA ASN A 51 1.94 -9.85 2.78
C ASN A 51 2.60 -9.41 1.47
N TYR A 52 1.95 -8.54 0.69
CA TYR A 52 2.53 -7.94 -0.51
C TYR A 52 3.66 -6.97 -0.15
N CYS A 53 3.44 -6.09 0.83
CA CYS A 53 4.46 -5.17 1.32
C CYS A 53 5.71 -5.90 1.81
N GLU A 54 5.55 -6.96 2.60
CA GLU A 54 6.68 -7.75 3.11
C GLU A 54 7.54 -8.33 1.97
N GLN A 55 6.90 -8.86 0.93
CA GLN A 55 7.60 -9.38 -0.25
C GLN A 55 8.35 -8.26 -0.98
N ALA A 56 7.70 -7.12 -1.18
CA ALA A 56 8.30 -5.97 -1.85
C ALA A 56 9.47 -5.37 -1.04
N VAL A 57 9.36 -5.23 0.29
CA VAL A 57 10.45 -4.80 1.16
C VAL A 57 11.65 -5.75 1.04
N SER A 58 11.41 -7.07 1.05
CA SER A 58 12.49 -8.06 0.92
C SER A 58 13.24 -7.92 -0.42
N MET A 59 12.53 -7.61 -1.51
CA MET A 59 13.14 -7.40 -2.83
C MET A 59 13.96 -6.11 -2.86
N LEU A 60 13.39 -4.99 -2.38
CA LEU A 60 14.04 -3.67 -2.38
C LEU A 60 15.25 -3.61 -1.45
N THR A 61 15.19 -4.30 -0.32
CA THR A 61 16.35 -4.43 0.60
C THR A 61 17.50 -5.15 -0.09
N SER A 62 17.20 -6.14 -0.93
CA SER A 62 18.21 -6.89 -1.69
C SER A 62 18.81 -6.08 -2.83
N SER A 63 18.06 -5.12 -3.41
CA SER A 63 18.56 -4.22 -4.46
C SER A 63 19.27 -2.96 -3.91
N GLY A 64 19.16 -2.69 -2.61
CA GLY A 64 19.79 -1.53 -1.96
C GLY A 64 19.00 -0.22 -2.11
N GLU A 65 17.70 -0.29 -2.41
CA GLU A 65 16.84 0.88 -2.62
C GLU A 65 16.26 1.43 -1.30
N THR A 66 17.11 2.08 -0.50
CA THR A 66 16.75 2.57 0.84
C THR A 66 15.55 3.52 0.87
N GLU A 67 15.44 4.45 -0.07
CA GLU A 67 14.31 5.41 -0.13
C GLU A 67 12.98 4.70 -0.40
N ALA A 68 12.97 3.72 -1.32
CA ALA A 68 11.78 2.94 -1.62
C ALA A 68 11.36 2.08 -0.41
N VAL A 69 12.33 1.54 0.34
CA VAL A 69 12.06 0.83 1.59
C VAL A 69 11.41 1.75 2.63
N HIS A 70 11.84 3.01 2.75
CA HIS A 70 11.24 3.96 3.68
C HIS A 70 9.76 4.24 3.36
N VAL A 71 9.45 4.51 2.08
CA VAL A 71 8.06 4.73 1.63
C VAL A 71 7.20 3.50 1.91
N LEU A 72 7.71 2.31 1.57
CA LEU A 72 6.96 1.08 1.77
C LEU A 72 6.78 0.73 3.26
N THR A 73 7.73 1.11 4.11
CA THR A 73 7.63 0.95 5.56
C THR A 73 6.54 1.86 6.14
N GLU A 74 6.44 3.11 5.66
CA GLU A 74 5.34 4.01 6.01
C GLU A 74 4.00 3.40 5.63
N ASP A 75 3.86 2.94 4.39
CA ASP A 75 2.59 2.39 3.91
C ASP A 75 2.20 1.10 4.66
N THR A 76 3.19 0.27 5.04
CA THR A 76 2.98 -0.92 5.90
C THR A 76 2.43 -0.51 7.27
N ALA A 77 2.98 0.55 7.86
CA ALA A 77 2.49 1.09 9.13
C ALA A 77 1.06 1.65 8.99
N ASP A 78 0.76 2.33 7.88
CA ASP A 78 -0.60 2.80 7.55
C ASP A 78 -1.59 1.65 7.45
N LEU A 79 -1.22 0.50 6.86
CA LEU A 79 -2.07 -0.69 6.81
C LEU A 79 -2.36 -1.25 8.20
N HIS A 80 -1.35 -1.36 9.08
CA HIS A 80 -1.56 -1.73 10.48
C HIS A 80 -2.48 -0.75 11.21
N PHE A 81 -2.32 0.56 10.96
CA PHE A 81 -3.18 1.60 11.51
C PHE A 81 -4.63 1.42 11.04
N GLN A 82 -4.85 1.18 9.75
CA GLN A 82 -6.18 0.96 9.16
C GLN A 82 -6.87 -0.31 9.68
N ALA A 83 -6.08 -1.35 9.97
CA ALA A 83 -6.53 -2.58 10.63
C ALA A 83 -6.80 -2.37 12.14
N GLY A 84 -6.41 -1.21 12.71
CA GLY A 84 -6.59 -0.89 14.12
C GLY A 84 -5.48 -1.43 15.04
N ASN A 85 -4.38 -1.93 14.48
CA ASN A 85 -3.19 -2.28 15.25
C ASN A 85 -2.28 -1.06 15.45
N TYR A 86 -2.69 -0.15 16.33
CA TYR A 86 -1.94 1.08 16.60
C TYR A 86 -0.59 0.84 17.28
N ALA A 87 -0.45 -0.26 18.02
CA ALA A 87 0.81 -0.62 18.66
C ALA A 87 1.88 -0.98 17.61
N GLU A 88 1.53 -1.82 16.65
CA GLU A 88 2.46 -2.22 15.59
C GLU A 88 2.72 -1.08 14.59
N ALA A 89 1.68 -0.33 14.21
CA ALA A 89 1.86 0.86 13.39
C ALA A 89 2.82 1.86 14.06
N GLY A 90 2.64 2.13 15.37
CA GLY A 90 3.51 2.99 16.15
C GLY A 90 4.96 2.51 16.18
N ARG A 91 5.19 1.19 16.38
CA ARG A 91 6.53 0.59 16.33
C ARG A 91 7.22 0.86 14.99
N LEU A 92 6.51 0.64 13.88
CA LEU A 92 7.05 0.85 12.53
C LEU A 92 7.35 2.33 12.25
N TYR A 93 6.46 3.25 12.63
CA TYR A 93 6.73 4.68 12.48
C TYR A 93 7.94 5.12 13.32
N GLN A 94 8.09 4.59 14.52
CA GLN A 94 9.23 4.89 15.39
C GLN A 94 10.55 4.39 14.78
N GLU A 95 10.56 3.17 14.24
CA GLU A 95 11.72 2.64 13.52
C GLU A 95 12.07 3.45 12.28
N LEU A 96 11.05 3.89 11.54
CA LEU A 96 11.23 4.74 10.37
C LEU A 96 11.81 6.11 10.75
N LEU A 97 11.31 6.78 11.79
CA LEU A 97 11.88 8.05 12.26
C LEU A 97 13.31 7.93 12.76
N ALA A 98 13.71 6.76 13.28
CA ALA A 98 15.07 6.53 13.74
C ALA A 98 16.10 6.46 12.59
N VAL A 99 15.66 6.11 11.38
CA VAL A 99 16.52 6.00 10.19
C VAL A 99 16.42 7.19 9.25
N LEU A 100 15.33 7.96 9.32
CA LEU A 100 15.13 9.13 8.49
C LEU A 100 16.00 10.31 8.92
N ASP A 101 16.66 10.92 7.94
CA ASP A 101 17.28 12.24 8.09
C ASP A 101 16.19 13.33 8.01
N ALA A 102 16.05 14.12 9.08
CA ALA A 102 15.00 15.13 9.22
C ALA A 102 15.15 16.29 8.21
N ASP A 103 16.36 16.60 7.75
CA ASP A 103 16.62 17.69 6.82
C ASP A 103 16.38 17.23 5.37
N GLN A 104 16.83 16.03 5.03
CA GLN A 104 16.65 15.47 3.67
C GLN A 104 15.21 15.01 3.42
N ASN A 105 14.53 14.49 4.45
CA ASN A 105 13.20 13.88 4.33
C ASN A 105 12.13 14.66 5.10
N ALA A 106 12.26 15.98 5.20
CA ALA A 106 11.41 16.81 6.07
C ALA A 106 9.89 16.54 5.93
N ALA A 107 9.39 16.36 4.70
CA ALA A 107 7.97 16.09 4.47
C ALA A 107 7.52 14.70 4.97
N LEU A 108 8.33 13.66 4.72
CA LEU A 108 8.07 12.31 5.21
C LEU A 108 8.20 12.26 6.74
N PHE A 109 9.27 12.86 7.28
CA PHE A 109 9.51 12.95 8.71
C PHE A 109 8.32 13.56 9.46
N GLN A 110 7.82 14.72 9.01
CA GLN A 110 6.66 15.37 9.62
C GLN A 110 5.39 14.52 9.54
N ARG A 111 5.17 13.82 8.42
CA ARG A 111 4.00 12.96 8.23
C ARG A 111 4.02 11.75 9.15
N VAL A 112 5.18 11.10 9.25
CA VAL A 112 5.41 9.92 10.11
C VAL A 112 5.34 10.31 11.58
N ASP A 113 5.91 11.44 11.99
CA ASP A 113 5.82 11.96 13.36
C ASP A 113 4.37 12.24 13.79
N ALA A 114 3.59 12.89 12.91
CA ALA A 114 2.17 13.09 13.13
C ALA A 114 1.37 11.76 13.16
N ALA A 115 1.81 10.74 12.42
CA ALA A 115 1.21 9.41 12.44
C ALA A 115 1.52 8.65 13.74
N LEU A 116 2.75 8.72 14.22
CA LEU A 116 3.18 8.15 15.49
C LEU A 116 2.40 8.76 16.66
N THR A 117 2.31 10.09 16.72
CA THR A 117 1.52 10.79 17.75
C THR A 117 0.07 10.31 17.77
N ARG A 118 -0.54 10.11 16.60
CA ARG A 118 -1.90 9.54 16.48
C ARG A 118 -1.99 8.12 17.02
N CYS A 119 -1.00 7.27 16.74
CA CYS A 119 -0.93 5.91 17.26
C CYS A 119 -0.86 5.88 18.79
N GLU A 120 0.00 6.72 19.38
CA GLU A 120 0.16 6.81 20.84
C GLU A 120 -1.13 7.23 21.53
N MET A 121 -1.83 8.23 20.99
CA MET A 121 -3.13 8.67 21.52
C MET A 121 -4.19 7.55 21.48
N LEU A 122 -4.21 6.76 20.41
CA LEU A 122 -5.18 5.68 20.21
C LEU A 122 -4.80 4.39 20.95
N ALA A 123 -3.51 4.18 21.26
CA ALA A 123 -3.02 3.03 22.00
C ALA A 123 -3.62 2.93 23.41
N HIS A 124 -4.09 4.04 23.98
CA HIS A 124 -4.82 4.06 25.26
C HIS A 124 -6.19 3.38 25.20
N ARG A 125 -6.69 3.05 24.00
CA ARG A 125 -7.92 2.28 23.78
C ARG A 125 -7.61 1.07 22.89
N PRO A 126 -7.07 -0.02 23.47
CA PRO A 126 -6.69 -1.19 22.69
C PRO A 126 -7.92 -1.76 21.98
N LYS A 127 -7.89 -1.72 20.65
CA LYS A 127 -8.87 -2.37 19.78
C LYS A 127 -8.22 -3.64 19.25
N LYS A 128 -8.98 -4.74 19.18
CA LYS A 128 -8.52 -5.95 18.49
C LYS A 128 -8.31 -5.60 17.01
N PRO A 129 -7.12 -5.85 16.43
CA PRO A 129 -6.89 -5.64 15.01
C PRO A 129 -7.85 -6.46 14.16
N ASP A 130 -8.32 -5.86 13.08
CA ASP A 130 -9.16 -6.49 12.05
C ASP A 130 -8.39 -6.48 10.73
N TYR A 131 -7.63 -7.57 10.51
CA TYR A 131 -6.83 -7.73 9.30
C TYR A 131 -7.65 -8.25 8.10
N GLU A 132 -8.88 -8.70 8.33
CA GLU A 132 -9.83 -9.11 7.29
C GLU A 132 -10.54 -7.90 6.65
N LYS A 133 -10.35 -6.71 7.21
CA LYS A 133 -10.90 -5.48 6.69
C LYS A 133 -10.41 -5.21 5.27
N GLN A 134 -11.34 -4.89 4.38
CA GLN A 134 -11.04 -4.51 2.99
C GLN A 134 -10.48 -3.08 2.92
N VAL A 135 -9.16 -2.96 2.87
CA VAL A 135 -8.42 -1.69 2.94
C VAL A 135 -8.56 -0.85 1.66
N TYR A 136 -8.80 -1.50 0.52
CA TYR A 136 -8.91 -0.84 -0.79
C TYR A 136 -10.32 -0.89 -1.39
N SER A 137 -11.35 -1.08 -0.55
CA SER A 137 -12.75 -1.13 -0.98
C SER A 137 -13.22 0.18 -1.65
N HIS A 138 -12.62 1.32 -1.29
CA HIS A 138 -12.98 2.63 -1.83
C HIS A 138 -12.55 2.78 -3.31
N PRO A 139 -13.40 3.33 -4.21
CA PRO A 139 -13.11 3.46 -5.65
C PRO A 139 -11.81 4.19 -5.99
N TYR A 140 -11.31 5.04 -5.10
CA TYR A 140 -10.04 5.74 -5.26
C TYR A 140 -8.87 4.82 -5.64
N HIS A 141 -8.85 3.58 -5.14
CA HIS A 141 -7.73 2.66 -5.31
C HIS A 141 -7.76 1.87 -6.63
N TRP A 142 -8.93 1.62 -7.23
CA TRP A 142 -9.06 0.71 -8.37
C TRP A 142 -9.80 1.30 -9.58
N ALA A 143 -10.71 2.27 -9.37
CA ALA A 143 -11.46 2.91 -10.45
C ALA A 143 -10.65 3.80 -11.42
N PRO A 144 -9.48 4.39 -11.07
CA PRO A 144 -8.76 5.24 -12.01
C PRO A 144 -8.09 4.48 -13.15
N PHE A 145 -7.88 3.17 -13.02
CA PHE A 145 -7.17 2.39 -14.01
C PHE A 145 -8.07 2.12 -15.22
N ILE A 146 -7.64 2.61 -16.38
CA ILE A 146 -8.34 2.45 -17.65
C ILE A 146 -7.40 1.91 -18.73
N LEU A 147 -7.99 1.22 -19.71
CA LEU A 147 -7.29 0.81 -20.93
C LEU A 147 -7.44 1.87 -22.00
N VAL A 148 -6.33 2.29 -22.60
CA VAL A 148 -6.30 3.19 -23.74
C VAL A 148 -5.67 2.48 -24.95
N GLY A 149 -6.28 2.61 -26.12
CA GLY A 149 -5.87 1.96 -27.37
C GLY A 149 -6.65 0.68 -27.67
N ASP A 150 -6.04 -0.26 -28.39
CA ASP A 150 -6.73 -1.47 -28.86
C ASP A 150 -7.07 -2.44 -27.72
N TRP A 151 -8.33 -2.52 -27.33
CA TRP A 151 -8.80 -3.22 -26.13
C TRP A 151 -9.16 -4.70 -26.39
N GLN A 152 -8.98 -5.18 -27.63
CA GLN A 152 -9.03 -6.60 -27.97
C GLN A 152 -7.87 -7.39 -27.33
#